data_AF-A0A1B0DH65-F1
#
_entry.id   AF-A0A1B0DH65-F1
#
_cell.length_a   1.000
_cell.length_b   1.000
_cell.length_c   1.000
_cell.angle_alpha   90.00
_cell.angle_beta   90.00
_cell.angle_gamma   90.00
#
_symmetry.space_group_name_H-M   'P 1'
#
loop_
_entity.id
_entity.type
_entity.pdbx_description
1 polymer ?
#
loop_
_entity_poly.entity_id
_entity_poly.type
_entity_poly.pdbx_seq_one_letter_code
_entity_poly.pdbx_strand_id
1 'polypeptide(L)'
;MSKPFLHPFDRFHQMVEQFGGVCPVLCSAHGHYGGGVCHCEEGWKGPECDVPAGECQVPGCSGHGRCIEGDCHCERGWRGQFCEQPDCLDPSCSGHGTCVNGQCYCKAGWQGDDCAMVDQQVYQCLPGCSEHGTYDLETGTCVCDRHWTGPDCSQGMIDVYSILSIDTDFGLISIRPSP
;
A
#
# COMPACT_ATOMS: atom_id res chain seq x y z
N MET A 1 29.31 -55.61 45.10
CA MET A 1 28.06 -54.83 44.94
C MET A 1 28.41 -53.35 45.04
N SER A 2 28.71 -52.72 43.91
CA SER A 2 28.94 -51.27 43.82
C SER A 2 28.41 -50.85 42.46
N LYS A 3 27.22 -50.22 42.49
CA LYS A 3 26.54 -49.70 41.29
C LYS A 3 27.35 -48.52 40.74
N PRO A 4 27.68 -48.47 39.43
CA PRO A 4 28.25 -47.27 38.84
C PRO A 4 27.17 -46.20 38.65
N PHE A 5 27.59 -44.96 38.85
CA PHE A 5 26.83 -43.74 38.63
C PHE A 5 26.50 -43.58 37.13
N LEU A 6 25.22 -43.40 36.80
CA LEU A 6 24.74 -43.01 35.47
C LEU A 6 24.82 -41.48 35.34
N HIS A 7 25.53 -40.98 34.32
CA HIS A 7 25.57 -39.56 33.98
C HIS A 7 24.34 -39.16 33.15
N PRO A 8 23.86 -37.90 33.21
CA PRO A 8 22.62 -37.47 32.53
C PRO A 8 22.73 -37.33 31.00
N PHE A 9 23.90 -37.56 30.40
CA PHE A 9 24.13 -37.41 28.95
C PHE A 9 23.85 -38.69 28.13
N ASP A 10 23.55 -39.82 28.78
CA ASP A 10 23.32 -41.12 28.12
C ASP A 10 21.89 -41.31 27.55
N ARG A 11 21.09 -40.25 27.44
CA ARG A 11 19.75 -40.36 26.84
C ARG A 11 19.76 -40.30 25.30
N PHE A 12 20.84 -39.80 24.70
CA PHE A 12 21.04 -39.83 23.24
C PHE A 12 21.60 -41.16 22.75
N HIS A 13 22.48 -41.81 23.53
CA HIS A 13 23.02 -43.13 23.17
C HIS A 13 21.95 -44.23 23.16
N GLN A 14 20.93 -44.15 24.02
CA GLN A 14 19.87 -45.16 24.10
C GLN A 14 18.89 -45.16 22.90
N MET A 15 18.93 -44.17 22.00
CA MET A 15 18.15 -44.21 20.75
C MET A 15 18.90 -44.87 19.58
N VAL A 16 20.23 -44.99 19.64
CA VAL A 16 21.06 -45.51 18.53
C VAL A 16 21.14 -47.05 18.53
N GLU A 17 20.96 -47.69 19.69
CA GLU A 17 21.11 -49.15 19.82
C GLU A 17 19.78 -49.94 19.79
N GLN A 18 18.62 -49.28 19.87
CA GLN A 18 17.32 -49.96 19.76
C GLN A 18 16.83 -50.08 18.30
N PHE A 19 17.30 -49.17 17.43
CA PHE A 19 17.04 -49.17 15.99
C PHE A 19 18.39 -49.17 15.28
N GLY A 20 18.88 -50.36 14.92
CA GLY A 20 20.24 -50.53 14.41
C GLY A 20 20.67 -49.45 13.41
N GLY A 21 21.64 -48.62 13.81
CA GLY A 21 22.56 -47.88 12.93
C GLY A 21 21.96 -47.17 11.73
N VAL A 22 20.72 -46.66 11.78
CA VAL A 22 20.21 -45.80 10.72
C VAL A 22 20.79 -44.41 10.93
N CYS A 23 21.92 -44.12 10.29
CA CYS A 23 22.32 -42.73 10.08
C CYS A 23 21.14 -42.04 9.38
N PRO A 24 20.58 -40.95 9.93
CA PRO A 24 19.52 -40.22 9.24
C PRO A 24 20.04 -39.86 7.85
N VAL A 25 19.22 -40.10 6.84
CA VAL A 25 19.56 -39.77 5.46
C VAL A 25 19.71 -38.26 5.37
N LEU A 26 20.95 -37.77 5.32
CA LEU A 26 21.24 -36.35 5.18
C LEU A 26 20.88 -35.88 3.77
N CYS A 27 20.29 -34.69 3.66
CA CYS A 27 19.85 -34.11 2.39
C CYS A 27 18.91 -35.04 1.59
N SER A 28 18.11 -35.85 2.29
CA SER A 28 17.10 -36.75 1.72
C SER A 28 17.60 -37.71 0.62
N ALA A 29 18.92 -37.98 0.57
CA ALA A 29 19.59 -38.75 -0.49
C ALA A 29 19.47 -38.12 -1.90
N HIS A 30 19.15 -36.83 -1.96
CA HIS A 30 19.02 -36.04 -3.18
C HIS A 30 20.04 -34.89 -3.21
N GLY A 31 21.16 -35.07 -2.53
CA GLY A 31 22.18 -34.03 -2.41
C GLY A 31 23.39 -34.47 -1.60
N HIS A 32 24.37 -33.58 -1.55
CA HIS A 32 25.57 -33.74 -0.73
C HIS A 32 25.64 -32.65 0.34
N TYR A 33 25.99 -33.04 1.55
CA TYR A 33 26.13 -32.10 2.67
C TYR A 33 27.54 -31.48 2.68
N GLY A 34 27.62 -30.16 2.70
CA GLY A 34 28.89 -29.43 2.72
C GLY A 34 28.74 -28.08 3.39
N GLY A 35 29.68 -27.72 4.27
CA GLY A 35 29.74 -26.37 4.85
C GLY A 35 28.51 -25.90 5.63
N GLY A 36 27.71 -26.83 6.18
CA GLY A 36 26.49 -26.49 6.93
C GLY A 36 25.19 -26.52 6.12
N VAL A 37 25.25 -26.78 4.81
CA VAL A 37 24.09 -26.73 3.90
C VAL A 37 24.05 -27.96 2.99
N CYS A 38 22.85 -28.32 2.54
CA CYS A 38 22.66 -29.33 1.51
C CYS A 38 22.80 -28.73 0.12
N HIS A 39 23.63 -29.36 -0.70
CA HIS A 39 23.77 -29.04 -2.12
C HIS A 39 22.98 -30.08 -2.93
N CYS A 40 21.81 -29.69 -3.40
CA CYS A 40 20.86 -30.60 -4.05
C CYS A 40 21.28 -31.01 -5.46
N GLU A 41 20.90 -32.23 -5.84
CA GLU A 41 20.97 -32.75 -7.19
C GLU A 41 19.90 -32.11 -8.09
N GLU A 42 20.08 -32.21 -9.41
CA GLU A 42 19.14 -31.65 -10.37
C GLU A 42 17.73 -32.24 -10.18
N GLY A 43 16.72 -31.37 -10.15
CA GLY A 43 15.34 -31.78 -9.89
C GLY A 43 14.93 -31.77 -8.42
N TRP A 44 15.82 -31.38 -7.49
CA TRP A 44 15.52 -31.26 -6.06
C TRP A 44 15.92 -29.90 -5.49
N LYS A 45 15.19 -29.45 -4.48
CA LYS A 45 15.41 -28.18 -3.77
C LYS A 45 14.94 -28.26 -2.32
N GLY A 46 15.08 -27.15 -1.61
CA GLY A 46 14.78 -27.06 -0.18
C GLY A 46 16.04 -27.24 0.67
N PRO A 47 15.96 -26.91 1.97
CA PRO A 47 17.10 -26.99 2.88
C PRO A 47 17.60 -28.43 3.10
N GLU A 48 16.74 -29.43 2.86
CA GLU A 48 17.06 -30.85 3.01
C GLU A 48 16.93 -31.63 1.69
N CYS A 49 16.84 -30.94 0.55
CA CYS A 49 16.64 -31.54 -0.78
C CYS A 49 15.46 -32.52 -0.84
N ASP A 50 14.41 -32.23 -0.06
CA ASP A 50 13.21 -33.03 0.11
C ASP A 50 12.06 -32.59 -0.82
N VAL A 51 12.22 -31.45 -1.50
CA VAL A 51 11.19 -30.86 -2.36
C VAL A 51 11.59 -31.05 -3.83
N PRO A 52 10.75 -31.69 -4.67
CA PRO A 52 10.97 -31.73 -6.11
C PRO A 52 11.02 -30.32 -6.69
N ALA A 53 11.94 -30.05 -7.61
CA ALA A 53 12.17 -28.72 -8.15
C ALA A 53 10.91 -28.11 -8.80
N GLY A 54 10.10 -28.94 -9.46
CA GLY A 54 8.84 -28.52 -10.09
C GLY A 54 7.64 -28.38 -9.14
N GLU A 55 7.81 -28.69 -7.86
CA GLU A 55 6.77 -28.56 -6.84
C GLU A 55 7.05 -27.39 -5.91
N CYS A 56 5.99 -26.80 -5.37
CA CYS A 56 6.11 -25.72 -4.40
C CYS A 56 6.27 -26.32 -3.01
N GLN A 57 7.20 -25.77 -2.24
CA GLN A 57 7.46 -26.20 -0.85
C GLN A 57 6.21 -26.05 0.03
N VAL A 58 5.38 -25.04 -0.23
CA VAL A 58 4.08 -24.86 0.42
C VAL A 58 2.98 -25.21 -0.57
N PRO A 59 2.18 -26.27 -0.33
CA PRO A 59 1.05 -26.61 -1.16
C PRO A 59 0.07 -25.44 -1.28
N GLY A 60 -0.33 -25.11 -2.52
CA GLY A 60 -1.27 -24.03 -2.79
C GLY A 60 -0.77 -22.63 -2.43
N CYS A 61 0.53 -22.44 -2.21
CA CYS A 61 1.14 -21.12 -1.96
C CYS A 61 0.41 -20.36 -0.84
N SER A 62 0.35 -20.98 0.34
CA SER A 62 -0.37 -20.49 1.52
C SER A 62 -1.87 -20.27 1.32
N GLY A 63 -2.46 -20.82 0.24
CA GLY A 63 -3.86 -20.61 -0.13
C GLY A 63 -4.11 -19.30 -0.88
N HIS A 64 -3.06 -18.58 -1.27
CA HIS A 64 -3.13 -17.25 -1.88
C HIS A 64 -2.39 -17.17 -3.22
N GLY A 65 -2.28 -18.30 -3.91
CA GLY A 65 -1.53 -18.38 -5.14
C GLY A 65 -1.65 -19.73 -5.83
N ARG A 66 -0.97 -19.83 -6.96
CA ARG A 66 -0.84 -21.05 -7.75
C ARG A 66 0.63 -21.43 -7.87
N CYS A 67 0.90 -22.72 -7.77
CA CYS A 67 2.23 -23.26 -8.03
C CYS A 67 2.45 -23.40 -9.53
N ILE A 68 3.50 -22.79 -10.07
CA ILE A 68 3.90 -22.91 -11.47
C ILE A 68 5.39 -23.22 -11.49
N GLU A 69 5.77 -24.39 -12.02
CA GLU A 69 7.16 -24.81 -12.17
C GLU A 69 7.97 -24.74 -10.86
N GLY A 70 7.29 -24.95 -9.73
CA GLY A 70 7.89 -24.93 -8.39
C GLY A 70 7.97 -23.55 -7.73
N ASP A 71 7.54 -22.50 -8.41
CA ASP A 71 7.46 -21.15 -7.86
C ASP A 71 6.01 -20.74 -7.60
N CYS A 72 5.81 -19.98 -6.52
CA CYS A 72 4.49 -19.50 -6.14
C CYS A 72 4.15 -18.19 -6.86
N HIS A 73 3.13 -18.24 -7.70
CA HIS A 73 2.53 -17.07 -8.32
C HIS A 73 1.34 -16.61 -7.49
N CYS A 74 1.55 -15.51 -6.75
CA CYS A 74 0.56 -14.97 -5.84
C CYS A 74 -0.63 -14.35 -6.57
N GLU A 75 -1.80 -14.50 -5.95
CA GLU A 75 -3.00 -13.77 -6.32
C GLU A 75 -2.85 -12.29 -5.98
N ARG A 76 -3.72 -11.44 -6.55
CA ARG A 76 -3.70 -10.00 -6.26
C ARG A 76 -3.95 -9.76 -4.77
N GLY A 77 -3.18 -8.84 -4.19
CA GLY A 77 -3.24 -8.54 -2.75
C GLY A 77 -2.42 -9.47 -1.87
N TRP A 78 -1.54 -10.30 -2.46
CA TRP A 78 -0.61 -11.16 -1.73
C TRP A 78 0.78 -11.12 -2.34
N ARG A 79 1.79 -11.26 -1.47
CA ARG A 79 3.21 -11.28 -1.84
C ARG A 79 3.99 -12.20 -0.90
N GLY A 80 5.29 -12.30 -1.15
CA GLY A 80 6.18 -13.22 -0.41
C GLY A 80 6.52 -14.45 -1.26
N GLN A 81 7.49 -15.23 -0.79
CA GLN A 81 7.98 -16.41 -1.51
C GLN A 81 6.89 -17.48 -1.65
N PHE A 82 5.98 -17.54 -0.68
CA PHE A 82 4.90 -18.52 -0.60
C PHE A 82 3.53 -17.83 -0.52
N CYS A 83 3.42 -16.57 -0.94
CA CYS A 83 2.21 -15.75 -0.88
C CYS A 83 1.63 -15.61 0.54
N GLU A 84 2.51 -15.63 1.54
CA GLU A 84 2.17 -15.63 2.96
C GLU A 84 1.97 -14.21 3.53
N GLN A 85 2.34 -13.17 2.77
CA GLN A 85 2.27 -11.79 3.21
C GLN A 85 1.15 -11.04 2.48
N PRO A 86 0.28 -10.32 3.19
CA PRO A 86 -0.71 -9.46 2.55
C PRO A 86 -0.03 -8.32 1.80
N ASP A 87 -0.62 -7.94 0.68
CA ASP A 87 -0.21 -6.82 -0.17
C ASP A 87 -1.44 -6.00 -0.59
N CYS A 88 -1.22 -4.77 -1.06
CA CYS A 88 -2.34 -3.95 -1.51
C CYS A 88 -2.81 -4.43 -2.88
N LEU A 89 -4.12 -4.33 -3.13
CA LEU A 89 -4.68 -4.63 -4.46
C LEU A 89 -4.12 -3.70 -5.54
N ASP A 90 -3.87 -2.44 -5.17
CA ASP A 90 -3.12 -1.46 -5.94
C ASP A 90 -1.87 -1.03 -5.14
N PRO A 91 -0.66 -1.40 -5.57
CA PRO A 91 0.59 -0.97 -4.92
C PRO A 91 0.77 0.55 -4.88
N SER A 92 0.12 1.28 -5.80
CA SER A 92 0.17 2.73 -5.87
C SER A 92 -0.93 3.42 -5.06
N CYS A 93 -1.89 2.68 -4.51
CA CYS A 93 -3.04 3.21 -3.78
C CYS A 93 -3.71 4.37 -4.54
N SER A 94 -4.12 4.10 -5.78
CA SER A 94 -4.69 5.06 -6.72
C SER A 94 -3.77 6.24 -7.07
N GLY A 95 -2.46 6.14 -6.83
CA GLY A 95 -1.49 7.25 -6.93
C GLY A 95 -1.56 8.25 -5.76
N HIS A 96 -2.49 8.04 -4.84
CA HIS A 96 -2.82 8.95 -3.74
C HIS A 96 -2.41 8.42 -2.38
N GLY A 97 -1.60 7.36 -2.32
CA GLY A 97 -1.14 6.80 -1.06
C GLY A 97 0.17 6.03 -1.16
N THR A 98 0.45 5.26 -0.12
CA THR A 98 1.55 4.31 -0.07
C THR A 98 1.04 3.02 0.55
N CYS A 99 1.32 1.89 -0.10
CA CYS A 99 0.98 0.58 0.42
C CYS A 99 1.95 0.15 1.53
N VAL A 100 1.42 -0.23 2.68
CA VAL A 100 2.20 -0.82 3.77
C VAL A 100 1.43 -2.01 4.35
N ASN A 101 2.01 -3.20 4.30
CA ASN A 101 1.44 -4.45 4.85
C ASN A 101 -0.02 -4.73 4.42
N GLY A 102 -0.34 -4.48 3.14
CA GLY A 102 -1.66 -4.72 2.59
C GLY A 102 -2.70 -3.63 2.85
N GLN A 103 -2.30 -2.53 3.49
CA GLN A 103 -3.16 -1.37 3.71
C GLN A 103 -2.59 -0.13 3.04
N CYS A 104 -3.47 0.62 2.38
CA CYS A 104 -3.12 1.90 1.79
C CYS A 104 -3.17 3.01 2.83
N TYR A 105 -2.06 3.73 2.96
CA TYR A 105 -1.97 4.96 3.75
C TYR A 105 -2.10 6.16 2.82
N CYS A 106 -3.23 6.85 2.91
CA CYS A 106 -3.58 7.92 1.99
C CYS A 106 -2.85 9.23 2.31
N LYS A 107 -2.53 9.97 1.25
CA LYS A 107 -2.08 11.37 1.33
C LYS A 107 -3.22 12.24 1.84
N ALA A 108 -2.88 13.41 2.42
CA ALA A 108 -3.87 14.36 2.90
C ALA A 108 -4.89 14.71 1.80
N GLY A 109 -6.18 14.70 2.16
CA GLY A 109 -7.29 14.93 1.23
C GLY A 109 -7.78 13.72 0.47
N TRP A 110 -7.23 12.52 0.71
CA TRP A 110 -7.70 11.27 0.14
C TRP A 110 -8.06 10.28 1.24
N GLN A 111 -9.05 9.42 0.95
CA GLN A 111 -9.61 8.42 1.85
C GLN A 111 -10.11 7.20 1.09
N GLY A 112 -10.56 6.20 1.84
CA GLY A 112 -10.97 4.89 1.31
C GLY A 112 -9.83 3.86 1.40
N ASP A 113 -10.17 2.59 1.19
CA ASP A 113 -9.24 1.46 1.34
C ASP A 113 -8.11 1.46 0.30
N ASP A 114 -8.31 2.14 -0.83
CA ASP A 114 -7.38 2.29 -1.95
C ASP A 114 -7.02 3.75 -2.25
N CYS A 115 -7.41 4.68 -1.38
CA CYS A 115 -7.23 6.12 -1.54
C CYS A 115 -7.85 6.72 -2.82
N ALA A 116 -8.87 6.08 -3.40
CA ALA A 116 -9.52 6.58 -4.61
C ALA A 116 -10.51 7.73 -4.36
N MET A 117 -10.94 7.95 -3.12
CA MET A 117 -11.95 8.95 -2.78
C MET A 117 -11.32 10.21 -2.18
N VAL A 118 -11.83 11.37 -2.54
CA VAL A 118 -11.46 12.62 -1.88
C VAL A 118 -12.09 12.68 -0.48
N ASP A 119 -11.29 13.07 0.51
CA ASP A 119 -11.77 13.36 1.85
C ASP A 119 -12.56 14.67 1.83
N GLN A 120 -13.87 14.59 2.06
CA GLN A 120 -14.74 15.76 2.03
C GLN A 120 -14.43 16.77 3.15
N GLN A 121 -13.70 16.37 4.20
CA GLN A 121 -13.24 17.31 5.21
C GLN A 121 -12.24 18.32 4.66
N VAL A 122 -11.57 18.02 3.55
CA VAL A 122 -10.72 19.01 2.87
C VAL A 122 -11.50 20.25 2.46
N TYR A 123 -12.79 20.13 2.11
CA TYR A 123 -13.61 21.29 1.77
C TYR A 123 -13.76 22.29 2.93
N GLN A 124 -13.53 21.87 4.18
CA GLN A 124 -13.52 22.76 5.36
C GLN A 124 -12.24 23.59 5.46
N CYS A 125 -11.15 23.13 4.85
CA CYS A 125 -9.86 23.79 4.81
C CYS A 125 -9.63 24.56 3.51
N LEU A 126 -10.50 24.40 2.51
CA LEU A 126 -10.42 25.15 1.27
C LEU A 126 -10.81 26.62 1.48
N PRO A 127 -10.21 27.54 0.71
CA PRO A 127 -10.65 28.93 0.71
C PRO A 127 -12.14 29.01 0.39
N GLY A 128 -12.92 29.68 1.24
CA GLY A 128 -14.34 29.91 0.99
C GLY A 128 -14.65 30.89 -0.14
N CYS A 129 -13.62 31.35 -0.87
CA CYS A 129 -13.72 32.34 -1.95
C CYS A 129 -14.61 33.54 -1.58
N SER A 130 -14.43 34.05 -0.36
CA SER A 130 -15.22 35.15 0.23
C SER A 130 -16.75 34.95 0.18
N GLU A 131 -17.21 33.70 0.15
CA GLU A 131 -18.62 33.32 -0.06
C GLU A 131 -19.21 33.77 -1.41
N HIS A 132 -18.36 34.17 -2.35
CA HIS A 132 -18.72 34.72 -3.66
C HIS A 132 -18.11 33.93 -4.82
N GLY A 133 -17.90 32.64 -4.61
CA GLY A 133 -17.36 31.75 -5.61
C GLY A 133 -17.16 30.34 -5.07
N THR A 134 -16.66 29.47 -5.93
CA THR A 134 -16.33 28.09 -5.58
C THR A 134 -14.85 27.81 -5.82
N TYR A 135 -14.21 27.09 -4.91
CA TYR A 135 -12.81 26.70 -5.08
C TYR A 135 -12.72 25.47 -5.98
N ASP A 136 -11.97 25.59 -7.07
CA ASP A 136 -11.70 24.50 -8.00
C ASP A 136 -10.41 23.77 -7.61
N LEU A 137 -10.55 22.47 -7.32
CA LEU A 137 -9.47 21.59 -6.90
C LEU A 137 -8.54 21.17 -8.04
N GLU A 138 -9.02 21.19 -9.30
CA GLU A 138 -8.22 20.82 -10.46
C GLU A 138 -7.26 21.96 -10.84
N THR A 139 -7.76 23.19 -10.82
CA THR A 139 -6.97 24.38 -11.16
C THR A 139 -6.29 25.04 -9.95
N GLY A 140 -6.76 24.77 -8.73
CA GLY A 140 -6.26 25.38 -7.50
C GLY A 140 -6.62 26.86 -7.37
N THR A 141 -7.77 27.28 -7.90
CA THR A 141 -8.19 28.69 -7.94
C THR A 141 -9.65 28.88 -7.56
N CYS A 142 -10.01 30.08 -7.08
CA CYS A 142 -11.40 30.46 -6.88
C CYS A 142 -12.06 30.84 -8.21
N VAL A 143 -13.16 30.17 -8.54
CA VAL A 143 -14.05 30.52 -9.63
C VAL A 143 -15.12 31.46 -9.07
N CYS A 144 -15.04 32.74 -9.40
CA CYS A 144 -15.93 33.76 -8.84
C CYS A 144 -17.32 33.78 -9.46
N ASP A 145 -18.32 34.05 -8.61
CA ASP A 145 -19.69 34.32 -9.02
C ASP A 145 -19.79 35.64 -9.81
N ARG A 146 -20.93 35.83 -10.47
CA ARG A 146 -21.16 37.03 -11.29
C ARG A 146 -21.01 38.30 -10.44
N HIS A 147 -20.31 39.29 -10.97
CA HIS A 147 -19.97 40.56 -10.32
C HIS A 147 -18.92 40.46 -9.21
N TRP A 148 -18.21 39.33 -9.08
CA TRP A 148 -17.06 39.19 -8.18
C TRP A 148 -15.80 38.84 -8.97
N THR A 149 -14.66 39.30 -8.46
CA THR A 149 -13.35 39.09 -9.08
C THR A 149 -12.24 39.08 -8.02
N GLY A 150 -11.01 38.86 -8.47
CA GLY A 150 -9.84 38.69 -7.62
C GLY A 150 -9.58 37.23 -7.25
N PRO A 151 -8.42 36.95 -6.61
CA PRO A 151 -7.94 35.59 -6.34
C PRO A 151 -8.79 34.83 -5.31
N ASP A 152 -9.56 35.55 -4.48
CA ASP A 152 -10.43 35.02 -3.43
C ASP A 152 -11.88 35.55 -3.55
N CYS A 153 -12.23 36.12 -4.71
CA CYS A 153 -13.56 36.71 -5.00
C CYS A 153 -14.01 37.80 -4.00
N SER A 154 -13.07 38.46 -3.33
CA SER A 154 -13.36 39.54 -2.39
C SER A 154 -13.72 40.86 -3.06
N GLN A 155 -13.44 41.01 -4.37
CA GLN A 155 -13.59 42.28 -5.08
C GLN A 155 -14.88 42.30 -5.89
N GLY A 156 -15.82 43.17 -5.52
CA GLY A 156 -17.02 43.41 -6.32
C GLY A 156 -16.66 44.17 -7.59
N MET A 157 -17.07 43.65 -8.75
CA MET A 157 -17.09 44.43 -9.98
C MET A 157 -18.18 45.49 -9.84
N ILE A 158 -17.77 46.76 -9.84
CA ILE A 158 -18.71 47.87 -9.92
C ILE A 158 -19.30 47.84 -11.33
N ASP A 159 -20.58 47.52 -11.43
CA ASP A 159 -21.33 47.71 -12.66
C ASP A 159 -21.38 49.20 -12.97
N VAL A 160 -20.53 49.66 -13.89
CA VAL A 160 -20.53 51.04 -14.42
C VAL A 160 -21.87 51.40 -15.07
N TYR A 161 -22.75 50.42 -15.31
CA TYR A 161 -24.11 50.61 -15.81
C TYR A 161 -25.14 50.95 -14.73
N SER A 162 -24.85 50.74 -13.44
CA SER A 162 -25.75 51.10 -12.34
C SER A 162 -25.67 52.58 -11.94
N ILE A 163 -24.74 53.34 -12.53
CA ILE A 163 -24.59 54.80 -12.32
C ILE A 163 -25.36 55.61 -13.37
N LEU A 164 -26.01 54.97 -14.35
CA LEU A 164 -26.90 55.65 -15.28
C LEU A 164 -28.31 55.75 -14.70
N SER A 165 -28.46 56.35 -13.52
CA SER A 165 -29.69 57.11 -13.24
C SER A 165 -29.64 58.36 -14.12
N ILE A 166 -30.11 58.22 -15.36
CA ILE A 166 -30.40 59.36 -16.23
C ILE A 166 -31.59 60.08 -15.59
N ASP A 167 -31.33 61.02 -14.69
CA ASP A 167 -32.34 62.03 -14.35
C ASP A 167 -32.47 62.96 -15.56
N THR A 168 -33.47 62.72 -16.40
CA THR A 168 -33.74 63.48 -17.62
C THR A 168 -34.20 64.93 -17.40
N ASP A 169 -34.04 65.50 -16.19
CA ASP A 169 -34.63 66.82 -15.90
C ASP A 169 -33.65 68.00 -15.80
N PHE A 170 -32.35 67.80 -15.59
CA PHE A 170 -31.40 68.94 -15.61
C PHE A 170 -30.03 68.50 -16.11
N GLY A 171 -29.69 68.84 -17.37
CA GLY A 171 -28.46 68.47 -18.06
C GLY A 171 -27.16 69.00 -17.45
N LEU A 172 -26.78 68.51 -16.27
CA LEU A 172 -25.48 68.70 -15.67
C LEU A 172 -24.95 67.37 -15.14
N ILE A 173 -23.97 66.82 -15.83
CA ILE A 173 -23.19 65.67 -15.36
C ILE A 173 -22.31 66.15 -14.20
N SER A 174 -22.67 65.79 -12.97
CA SER A 174 -21.79 65.99 -11.81
C SER A 174 -21.15 64.66 -11.44
N ILE A 175 -19.89 64.50 -11.83
CA ILE A 175 -19.06 63.36 -11.42
C ILE A 175 -18.55 63.69 -10.02
N ARG A 176 -19.15 63.12 -8.99
CA ARG A 176 -18.52 63.07 -7.66
C ARG A 176 -17.66 61.80 -7.60
N PRO A 177 -16.35 61.91 -7.33
CA PRO A 177 -15.60 60.76 -6.85
C PRO A 177 -15.98 60.55 -5.37
N SER A 178 -16.49 59.36 -5.05
CA SER A 178 -16.63 58.90 -3.68
C SER A 178 -15.32 58.24 -3.23
N PRO A 179 -14.95 58.35 -1.94
CA PRO A 179 -13.58 58.15 -1.43
C PRO A 179 -13.05 56.72 -1.54
#